data_AF-A0A7G8GLY3-F1
#
_entry.id   AF-A0A7G8GLY3-F1
#
_cell.length_a   1.000
_cell.length_b   1.000
_cell.length_c   1.000
_cell.angle_alpha   90.00
_cell.angle_beta   90.00
_cell.angle_gamma   90.00
#
_symmetry.space_group_name_H-M   'P 1'
#
loop_
_entity.id
_entity.type
_entity.pdbx_description
1 polymer ?
#
loop_
_entity_poly.entity_id
_entity_poly.type
_entity_poly.pdbx_seq_one_letter_code
_entity_poly.pdbx_strand_id
1 'polypeptide(L)'
;MTSGCADVPQLADLESDASDRGLLLRIRLNRPLGLWALRLVVASRHSDGPPRLLGELKGWAYPAISGLQLDTMRVLPSAPSGVGDLIWAATMAWALESTPCRRARLLAIRDDDRQHRRLVRYFRQRGFTAVREVAAAPVDLPLRLVWGGAGLLMCADCCSVLTLSEQRWRQSAA
;
A
#
# COMPACT_ATOMS: atom_id res chain seq x y z
N MET A 1 -18.23 -7.52 -14.66
CA MET A 1 -17.03 -6.80 -15.11
C MET A 1 -15.84 -7.23 -14.24
N THR A 2 -15.35 -8.45 -14.40
CA THR A 2 -14.30 -9.09 -13.57
C THR A 2 -13.08 -9.52 -14.38
N SER A 3 -12.88 -8.94 -15.57
CA SER A 3 -11.82 -9.36 -16.50
C SER A 3 -10.46 -8.66 -16.28
N GLY A 4 -10.32 -7.81 -15.26
CA GLY A 4 -9.12 -6.98 -15.07
C GLY A 4 -7.98 -7.59 -14.24
N CYS A 5 -8.16 -8.75 -13.62
CA CYS A 5 -7.15 -9.33 -12.71
C CYS A 5 -6.34 -10.49 -13.31
N ALA A 6 -6.63 -10.89 -14.55
CA ALA A 6 -5.97 -12.05 -15.17
C ALA A 6 -4.56 -11.75 -15.71
N ASP A 7 -4.24 -10.47 -15.91
CA ASP A 7 -2.99 -10.01 -16.55
C ASP A 7 -2.27 -8.95 -15.70
N VAL A 8 -2.36 -9.10 -14.38
CA VAL A 8 -1.63 -8.22 -13.45
C VAL A 8 -0.24 -8.78 -13.19
N PRO A 9 0.80 -7.92 -13.09
CA PRO A 9 2.17 -8.36 -12.87
C PRO A 9 2.27 -9.09 -11.54
N GLN A 10 3.13 -10.10 -11.51
CA GLN A 10 3.45 -10.77 -10.28
C GLN A 10 4.42 -9.93 -9.45
N LEU A 11 4.47 -10.22 -8.15
CA LEU A 11 5.44 -9.59 -7.25
C LEU A 11 6.88 -9.80 -7.74
N ALA A 12 7.19 -10.98 -8.27
CA ALA A 12 8.50 -11.29 -8.83
C ALA A 12 8.87 -10.39 -10.01
N ASP A 13 7.90 -10.07 -10.88
CA ASP A 13 8.12 -9.16 -12.02
C ASP A 13 8.44 -7.75 -11.52
N LEU A 14 7.69 -7.27 -10.52
CA LEU A 14 7.93 -5.96 -9.90
C LEU A 14 9.28 -5.90 -9.16
N GLU A 15 9.71 -7.00 -8.54
CA GLU A 15 11.03 -7.11 -7.92
C GLU A 15 12.17 -7.07 -8.95
N SER A 16 12.00 -7.76 -10.08
CA SER A 16 12.95 -7.74 -11.20
C SER A 16 13.06 -6.32 -11.79
N ASP A 17 11.92 -5.70 -12.13
CA ASP A 17 11.86 -4.35 -12.67
C ASP A 17 12.48 -3.30 -11.72
N ALA A 18 12.27 -3.46 -10.41
CA ALA A 18 12.89 -2.61 -9.40
C ALA A 18 14.41 -2.82 -9.35
N SER A 19 14.87 -4.06 -9.41
CA SER A 19 16.29 -4.42 -9.41
C SER A 19 17.02 -3.83 -10.61
N ASP A 20 16.43 -3.89 -11.80
CA ASP A 20 17.00 -3.33 -13.03
C ASP A 20 17.18 -1.81 -12.96
N ARG A 21 16.37 -1.14 -12.13
CA ARG A 21 16.48 0.30 -11.85
C ARG A 21 17.37 0.62 -10.64
N GLY A 22 18.15 -0.34 -10.15
CA GLY A 22 19.02 -0.17 -9.00
C GLY A 22 18.26 0.02 -7.68
N LEU A 23 17.03 -0.49 -7.60
CA LEU A 23 16.23 -0.50 -6.38
C LEU A 23 16.19 -1.90 -5.76
N LEU A 24 16.06 -1.95 -4.45
CA LEU A 24 15.83 -3.17 -3.68
C LEU A 24 14.43 -3.11 -3.11
N LEU A 25 13.55 -3.94 -3.66
CA LEU A 25 12.23 -4.22 -3.10
C LEU A 25 12.35 -5.40 -2.14
N ARG A 26 11.89 -5.24 -0.89
CA ARG A 26 11.89 -6.30 0.12
C ARG A 26 10.59 -6.31 0.91
N ILE A 27 9.99 -7.49 0.99
CA ILE A 27 8.83 -7.74 1.83
C ILE A 27 9.25 -8.55 3.05
N ARG A 28 8.92 -8.05 4.24
CA ARG A 28 9.00 -8.81 5.49
C ARG A 28 7.60 -9.16 5.96
N LEU A 29 7.38 -10.45 6.13
CA LEU A 29 6.13 -11.01 6.61
C LEU A 29 6.37 -11.66 7.95
N ASN A 30 5.59 -11.26 8.95
CA ASN A 30 5.49 -11.96 10.22
C ASN A 30 4.08 -12.55 10.34
N ARG A 31 3.94 -13.74 10.92
CA ARG A 31 2.64 -14.41 11.07
C ARG A 31 2.21 -14.59 12.54
N PRO A 32 1.91 -13.50 13.28
CA PRO A 32 1.39 -13.63 14.63
C PRO A 32 -0.06 -14.12 14.61
N LEU A 33 -0.34 -15.26 15.25
CA LEU A 33 -1.71 -15.73 15.55
C LEU A 33 -2.67 -15.79 14.33
N GLY A 34 -2.17 -16.21 13.16
CA GLY A 34 -2.98 -16.33 11.94
C GLY A 34 -3.22 -15.02 11.18
N LEU A 35 -2.61 -13.92 11.63
CA LEU A 35 -2.54 -12.65 10.90
C LEU A 35 -1.24 -12.60 10.08
N TRP A 36 -1.25 -11.89 8.95
CA TRP A 36 -0.04 -11.54 8.22
C TRP A 36 0.33 -10.09 8.52
N ALA A 37 1.35 -9.85 9.34
CA ALA A 37 1.93 -8.52 9.47
C ALA A 37 2.89 -8.27 8.30
N LEU A 38 2.60 -7.25 7.50
CA LEU A 38 3.32 -6.88 6.29
C LEU A 38 4.18 -5.64 6.56
N ARG A 39 5.47 -5.74 6.22
CA ARG A 39 6.34 -4.58 6.06
C ARG A 39 7.07 -4.65 4.73
N LEU A 40 6.70 -3.78 3.82
CA LEU A 40 7.35 -3.61 2.52
C LEU A 40 8.33 -2.45 2.59
N VAL A 41 9.51 -2.63 2.02
CA VAL A 41 10.58 -1.64 1.99
C VAL A 41 11.14 -1.54 0.59
N VAL A 42 11.33 -0.32 0.11
CA VAL A 42 12.08 0.01 -1.10
C VAL A 42 13.34 0.79 -0.69
N ALA A 43 14.50 0.32 -1.10
CA ALA A 43 15.79 0.97 -0.86
C ALA A 43 16.56 1.16 -2.16
N SER A 44 17.48 2.12 -2.21
CA SER A 44 18.43 2.20 -3.34
C SER A 44 19.57 1.20 -3.14
N ARG A 45 19.96 0.54 -4.22
CA ARG A 45 21.16 -0.28 -4.30
C ARG A 45 22.32 0.67 -4.65
N HIS A 46 23.06 1.11 -3.64
CA HIS A 46 24.26 1.89 -3.88
C HIS A 46 25.44 0.93 -4.07
N SER A 47 26.28 1.16 -5.09
CA SER A 47 27.44 0.31 -5.38
C SER A 47 28.54 0.43 -4.34
N ASP A 48 28.59 1.54 -3.60
CA ASP A 48 29.72 1.90 -2.73
C ASP A 48 29.29 2.25 -1.28
N GLY A 49 28.16 1.70 -0.81
CA GLY A 49 27.66 1.99 0.52
C GLY A 49 26.42 1.18 0.95
N PRO A 50 26.00 1.30 2.22
CA PRO A 50 24.82 0.60 2.71
C PRO A 50 23.57 1.05 1.95
N PRO A 51 22.60 0.14 1.71
CA PRO A 51 21.37 0.47 1.02
C PRO A 51 20.60 1.56 1.78
N ARG A 52 20.16 2.60 1.07
CA ARG A 52 19.41 3.72 1.66
C ARG A 52 17.93 3.47 1.52
N LEU A 53 17.20 3.48 2.63
CA LEU A 53 15.74 3.40 2.63
C LEU A 53 15.15 4.56 1.83
N LEU A 54 14.29 4.29 0.85
CA LEU A 54 13.60 5.29 0.03
C LEU A 54 12.11 5.37 0.37
N GLY A 55 11.50 4.23 0.68
CA GLY A 55 10.12 4.18 1.14
C GLY A 55 9.80 2.89 1.87
N GLU A 56 8.77 2.95 2.70
CA GLU A 56 8.22 1.80 3.40
C GLU A 56 6.70 1.85 3.42
N LEU A 57 6.09 0.68 3.44
CA LEU A 57 4.69 0.47 3.74
C LEU A 57 4.55 -0.58 4.83
N LYS A 58 3.68 -0.28 5.79
CA LYS A 58 3.28 -1.18 6.88
C LYS A 58 1.79 -1.41 6.79
N GLY A 59 1.42 -2.65 7.03
CA GLY A 59 0.04 -3.06 7.13
C GLY A 59 -0.05 -4.47 7.67
N TRP A 60 -1.24 -5.02 7.63
CA TRP A 60 -1.50 -6.39 8.02
C TRP A 60 -2.65 -6.94 7.20
N ALA A 61 -2.73 -8.27 7.13
CA ALA A 61 -3.83 -8.96 6.50
C ALA A 61 -4.37 -10.06 7.41
N TYR A 62 -5.63 -10.40 7.22
CA TYR A 62 -6.28 -11.55 7.84
C TYR A 62 -7.10 -12.31 6.78
N PRO A 63 -7.48 -13.57 7.00
CA PRO A 63 -8.01 -14.43 5.93
C PRO A 63 -9.45 -14.08 5.56
N ALA A 64 -9.64 -12.95 4.89
CA ALA A 64 -10.92 -12.45 4.42
C ALA A 64 -10.75 -11.64 3.13
N ILE A 65 -11.82 -11.51 2.35
CA ILE A 65 -11.83 -10.74 1.09
C ILE A 65 -11.44 -9.27 1.33
N SER A 66 -11.90 -8.67 2.42
CA SER A 66 -11.53 -7.31 2.86
C SER A 66 -10.39 -7.30 3.88
N GLY A 67 -9.63 -8.38 3.96
CA GLY A 67 -8.68 -8.66 5.03
C GLY A 67 -7.45 -7.76 5.03
N LEU A 68 -7.12 -7.08 3.93
CA LEU A 68 -5.93 -6.25 3.81
C LEU A 68 -6.15 -4.86 4.42
N GLN A 69 -5.28 -4.52 5.38
CA GLN A 69 -5.35 -3.31 6.18
C GLN A 69 -4.01 -2.61 6.12
N LEU A 70 -4.01 -1.34 5.73
CA LEU A 70 -2.80 -0.57 5.49
C LEU A 70 -2.75 0.58 6.48
N ASP A 71 -1.63 0.67 7.20
CA ASP A 71 -1.53 1.54 8.37
C ASP A 71 -0.63 2.74 8.09
N THR A 72 0.53 2.53 7.47
CA THR A 72 1.50 3.60 7.26
C THR A 72 2.23 3.40 5.95
N MET A 73 2.22 4.43 5.12
CA MET A 73 3.08 4.53 3.96
C MET A 73 3.95 5.77 4.10
N ARG A 74 5.26 5.62 3.88
CA ARG A 74 6.23 6.71 3.90
C ARG A 74 7.13 6.58 2.69
N VAL A 75 7.29 7.67 1.96
CA VAL A 75 8.25 7.79 0.87
C VAL A 75 9.07 9.05 1.15
N LEU A 76 10.40 8.92 1.11
CA LEU A 76 11.29 10.05 1.36
C LEU A 76 11.19 11.06 0.22
N PRO A 77 11.33 12.37 0.49
CA PRO A 77 11.35 13.39 -0.56
C PRO A 77 12.49 13.21 -1.57
N SER A 78 13.60 12.58 -1.14
CA SER A 78 14.75 12.27 -2.00
C SER A 78 14.59 10.96 -2.78
N ALA A 79 13.46 10.27 -2.66
CA ALA A 79 13.21 9.05 -3.41
C ALA A 79 12.93 9.37 -4.89
N PRO A 80 13.36 8.51 -5.83
CA PRO A 80 12.99 8.63 -7.23
C PRO A 80 11.46 8.66 -7.41
N SER A 81 11.02 9.33 -8.48
CA SER A 81 9.62 9.27 -8.92
C SER A 81 9.20 7.81 -9.11
N GLY A 82 7.96 7.49 -8.73
CA GLY A 82 7.42 6.13 -8.88
C GLY A 82 7.69 5.18 -7.72
N VAL A 83 8.56 5.49 -6.74
CA VAL A 83 8.75 4.61 -5.56
C VAL A 83 7.44 4.36 -4.81
N GLY A 84 6.58 5.38 -4.71
CA GLY A 84 5.25 5.22 -4.14
C GLY A 84 4.37 4.26 -4.96
N ASP A 85 4.43 4.37 -6.28
CA ASP A 85 3.71 3.50 -7.22
C ASP A 85 4.19 2.04 -7.11
N LEU A 86 5.50 1.82 -7.05
CA LEU A 86 6.10 0.51 -6.82
C LEU A 86 5.64 -0.11 -5.50
N ILE A 87 5.64 0.67 -4.42
CA ILE A 87 5.16 0.21 -3.10
C ILE A 87 3.70 -0.24 -3.18
N TRP A 88 2.84 0.54 -3.84
CA TRP A 88 1.42 0.20 -4.02
C TRP A 88 1.26 -1.07 -4.87
N ALA A 89 1.92 -1.14 -6.02
CA ALA A 89 1.86 -2.29 -6.90
C ALA A 89 2.32 -3.56 -6.17
N ALA A 90 3.51 -3.55 -5.56
CA ALA A 90 4.06 -4.72 -4.88
C ALA A 90 3.21 -5.17 -3.68
N THR A 91 2.61 -4.22 -2.94
CA THR A 91 1.69 -4.55 -1.84
C THR A 91 0.44 -5.28 -2.33
N MET A 92 -0.14 -4.82 -3.44
CA MET A 92 -1.35 -5.41 -3.99
C MET A 92 -1.07 -6.75 -4.68
N ALA A 93 0.05 -6.88 -5.39
CA ALA A 93 0.51 -8.13 -5.99
C ALA A 93 0.70 -9.20 -4.90
N TRP A 94 1.42 -8.87 -3.82
CA TRP A 94 1.55 -9.75 -2.66
C TRP A 94 0.19 -10.17 -2.09
N ALA A 95 -0.73 -9.22 -1.90
CA ALA A 95 -2.03 -9.52 -1.32
C ALA A 95 -2.87 -10.47 -2.22
N LEU A 96 -2.82 -10.29 -3.54
CA LEU A 96 -3.55 -11.11 -4.50
C LEU A 96 -2.97 -12.53 -4.61
N GLU A 97 -1.64 -12.65 -4.59
CA GLU A 97 -0.91 -13.92 -4.72
C GLU A 97 -0.91 -14.74 -3.42
N SER A 98 -0.61 -14.08 -2.30
CA SER A 98 -0.29 -14.75 -1.04
C SER A 98 -1.46 -14.83 -0.06
N THR A 99 -2.58 -14.17 -0.36
CA THR A 99 -3.73 -14.10 0.56
C THR A 99 -5.07 -14.15 -0.20
N PRO A 100 -6.19 -14.47 0.48
CA PRO A 100 -7.53 -14.34 -0.10
C PRO A 100 -8.01 -12.89 -0.21
N CYS A 101 -7.20 -11.89 0.17
CA CYS A 101 -7.61 -10.49 0.14
C CYS A 101 -7.82 -10.03 -1.30
N ARG A 102 -8.93 -9.33 -1.53
CA ARG A 102 -9.25 -8.65 -2.80
C ARG A 102 -9.56 -7.17 -2.59
N ARG A 103 -9.79 -6.73 -1.36
CA ARG A 103 -10.01 -5.33 -1.01
C ARG A 103 -8.99 -4.86 0.01
N ALA A 104 -8.35 -3.74 -0.31
CA ALA A 104 -7.47 -3.00 0.58
C ALA A 104 -8.27 -1.95 1.35
N ARG A 105 -7.96 -1.77 2.62
CA ARG A 105 -8.53 -0.74 3.48
C ARG A 105 -7.42 0.07 4.12
N LEU A 106 -7.65 1.37 4.26
CA LEU A 106 -6.75 2.30 4.95
C LEU A 106 -7.55 3.38 5.66
N LEU A 107 -6.97 3.97 6.70
CA LEU A 107 -7.54 5.11 7.38
C LEU A 107 -6.77 6.39 7.00
N ALA A 108 -7.44 7.34 6.38
CA ALA A 108 -6.91 8.69 6.22
C ALA A 108 -7.17 9.46 7.52
N ILE A 109 -6.22 9.39 8.45
CA ILE A 109 -6.29 10.05 9.77
C ILE A 109 -6.52 11.56 9.59
N ARG A 110 -7.40 12.13 10.42
CA ARG A 110 -7.72 13.55 10.46
C ARG A 110 -7.02 14.22 11.65
N ASP A 111 -5.69 14.35 11.56
CA ASP A 111 -4.91 15.10 12.56
C ASP A 111 -4.95 16.61 12.27
N ASP A 112 -4.77 17.00 11.00
CA ASP A 112 -4.86 18.37 10.50
C ASP A 112 -5.73 18.39 9.24
N ASP A 113 -6.60 19.40 9.10
CA ASP A 113 -7.56 19.48 7.99
C ASP A 113 -6.89 19.63 6.61
N ARG A 114 -5.79 20.38 6.51
CA ARG A 114 -5.07 20.55 5.23
C ARG A 114 -4.37 19.25 4.85
N GLN A 115 -3.73 18.60 5.81
CA GLN A 115 -3.08 17.30 5.60
C GLN A 115 -4.10 16.21 5.25
N HIS A 116 -5.23 16.17 5.95
CA HIS A 116 -6.32 15.23 5.71
C HIS A 116 -6.86 15.36 4.28
N ARG A 117 -7.17 16.58 3.81
CA ARG A 117 -7.63 16.80 2.43
C ARG A 117 -6.61 16.37 1.39
N ARG A 118 -5.31 16.61 1.64
CA ARG A 118 -4.22 16.17 0.75
C ARG A 118 -4.14 14.65 0.70
N LEU A 119 -4.21 13.96 1.84
CA LEU A 119 -4.19 12.50 1.92
C LEU A 119 -5.40 11.87 1.22
N VAL A 120 -6.61 12.38 1.49
CA VAL A 120 -7.83 11.88 0.84
C VAL A 120 -7.74 12.06 -0.68
N ARG A 121 -7.24 13.21 -1.16
CA ARG A 121 -7.03 13.43 -2.61
C ARG A 121 -6.01 12.44 -3.17
N TYR A 122 -4.90 12.22 -2.48
CA TYR A 122 -3.87 11.27 -2.88
C TYR A 122 -4.42 9.85 -2.98
N PHE A 123 -5.13 9.36 -1.96
CA PHE A 123 -5.71 8.01 -1.98
C PHE A 123 -6.81 7.86 -3.03
N ARG A 124 -7.64 8.88 -3.27
CA ARG A 124 -8.60 8.88 -4.38
C ARG A 124 -7.94 8.73 -5.74
N GLN A 125 -6.83 9.45 -5.96
CA GLN A 125 -6.01 9.29 -7.17
C GLN A 125 -5.38 7.90 -7.31
N ARG A 126 -5.35 7.10 -6.24
CA ARG A 126 -4.87 5.71 -6.21
C ARG A 126 -5.99 4.68 -6.37
N GLY A 127 -7.24 5.11 -6.55
CA GLY A 127 -8.40 4.23 -6.69
C GLY A 127 -9.13 3.93 -5.38
N PHE A 128 -8.76 4.57 -4.28
CA PHE A 128 -9.50 4.42 -3.02
C PHE A 128 -10.75 5.30 -2.98
N THR A 129 -11.83 4.71 -2.51
CA THR A 129 -13.12 5.37 -2.31
C THR A 129 -13.40 5.55 -0.83
N ALA A 130 -14.08 6.64 -0.48
CA ALA A 130 -14.49 6.91 0.89
C ALA A 130 -15.64 5.98 1.27
N VAL A 131 -15.48 5.21 2.35
CA VAL A 131 -16.52 4.28 2.83
C VAL A 131 -17.29 4.88 3.99
N ARG A 132 -16.57 5.32 5.02
CA ARG A 132 -17.17 5.80 6.27
C ARG A 132 -16.23 6.78 6.96
N GLU A 133 -16.80 7.85 7.52
CA GLU A 133 -16.08 8.64 8.52
C GLU A 133 -16.08 7.87 9.84
N VAL A 134 -14.88 7.54 10.32
CA VAL A 134 -14.67 6.96 11.65
C VAL A 134 -14.58 8.15 12.61
N ALA A 135 -15.67 8.39 13.33
CA ALA A 135 -15.84 9.53 14.23
C ALA A 135 -15.72 9.09 15.70
N ALA A 136 -16.10 9.98 16.63
CA ALA A 136 -16.09 9.69 18.07
C ALA A 136 -17.27 8.81 18.54
N ALA A 137 -17.99 8.14 17.63
CA ALA A 137 -19.11 7.29 18.01
C ALA A 137 -18.62 6.04 18.77
N PRO A 138 -19.36 5.53 19.77
CA PRO A 138 -18.96 4.34 20.52
C PRO A 138 -18.72 3.10 19.63
N VAL A 139 -19.43 3.02 18.50
CA VAL A 139 -19.28 1.95 17.51
C VAL A 139 -17.96 2.01 16.72
N ASP A 140 -17.25 3.13 16.78
CA ASP A 140 -15.97 3.35 16.10
C ASP A 140 -14.77 3.04 16.99
N LEU A 141 -14.99 2.76 18.29
CA LEU A 141 -13.92 2.44 19.26
C LEU A 141 -13.04 1.25 18.83
N PRO A 142 -13.57 0.13 18.30
CA PRO A 142 -12.72 -0.98 17.83
C PRO A 142 -11.84 -0.58 16.64
N LEU A 143 -12.34 0.26 15.73
CA LEU A 143 -11.55 0.75 14.60
C LEU A 143 -10.49 1.77 15.06
N ARG A 144 -10.81 2.59 16.06
CA ARG A 144 -9.84 3.50 16.69
C ARG A 144 -8.73 2.75 17.43
N LEU A 145 -9.00 1.57 17.98
CA LEU A 145 -7.95 0.73 18.56
C LEU A 145 -7.01 0.15 17.48
N VAL A 146 -7.53 -0.11 16.28
CA VAL A 146 -6.74 -0.66 15.17
C VAL A 146 -5.83 0.40 14.54
N TRP A 147 -6.34 1.61 14.27
CA TRP A 147 -5.59 2.66 13.57
C TRP A 147 -5.14 3.84 14.45
N GLY A 148 -5.50 3.86 15.72
CA GLY A 148 -5.09 4.88 16.69
C GLY A 148 -5.75 6.25 16.56
N GLY A 149 -6.69 6.47 15.62
CA GLY A 149 -7.23 7.80 15.35
C GLY A 149 -8.62 7.83 14.70
N ALA A 150 -9.20 9.03 14.63
CA ALA A 150 -10.40 9.33 13.85
C ALA A 150 -10.01 9.77 12.43
N GLY A 151 -10.82 9.45 11.44
CA GLY A 151 -10.46 9.73 10.05
C GLY A 151 -11.43 9.16 9.04
N LEU A 152 -11.06 9.23 7.76
CA LEU A 152 -11.88 8.69 6.69
C LEU A 152 -11.40 7.27 6.35
N LEU A 153 -12.22 6.27 6.63
CA LEU A 153 -11.96 4.90 6.20
C LEU A 153 -12.19 4.84 4.69
N MET A 154 -11.16 4.43 3.97
CA MET A 154 -11.18 4.29 2.53
C MET A 154 -10.92 2.85 2.12
N CYS A 155 -11.55 2.40 1.04
CA CYS A 155 -11.33 1.07 0.48
C CYS A 155 -11.06 1.12 -1.03
N ALA A 156 -10.32 0.14 -1.51
CA ALA A 156 -10.06 -0.05 -2.92
C ALA A 156 -10.04 -1.54 -3.27
N ASP A 157 -10.31 -1.86 -4.52
CA ASP A 157 -10.08 -3.19 -5.09
C ASP A 157 -8.58 -3.37 -5.39
N CYS A 158 -8.00 -4.49 -4.95
CA CYS A 158 -6.55 -4.72 -5.03
C CYS A 158 -6.09 -4.80 -6.49
N CYS A 159 -6.83 -5.48 -7.36
CA CYS A 159 -6.50 -5.59 -8.79
C CYS A 159 -6.52 -4.22 -9.47
N SER A 160 -7.50 -3.38 -9.14
CA SER A 160 -7.62 -2.03 -9.67
C SER A 160 -6.45 -1.12 -9.23
N VAL A 161 -6.07 -1.18 -7.95
CA VAL A 161 -4.92 -0.41 -7.43
C VAL A 161 -3.61 -0.90 -8.04
N LEU A 162 -3.45 -2.22 -8.20
CA LEU A 162 -2.28 -2.84 -8.82
C LEU A 162 -2.09 -2.34 -10.25
N THR A 163 -3.13 -2.50 -11.09
CA THR A 163 -3.10 -2.08 -12.50
C THR A 163 -2.72 -0.60 -12.64
N LEU A 164 -3.37 0.27 -11.86
CA LEU A 164 -3.09 1.71 -11.90
C LEU A 164 -1.68 2.06 -11.43
N SER A 165 -1.21 1.41 -10.37
CA SER A 165 0.10 1.71 -9.78
C SER A 165 1.23 1.16 -10.63
N GLU A 166 1.06 -0.01 -11.23
CA GLU A 166 2.01 -0.56 -12.19
C GLU A 166 2.14 0.35 -13.42
N GLN A 167 1.03 0.78 -14.03
CA GLN A 167 1.07 1.67 -15.19
C GLN A 167 1.86 2.95 -14.89
N ARG A 168 1.64 3.55 -13.71
CA ARG A 168 2.38 4.74 -13.28
C ARG A 168 3.84 4.44 -12.96
N TRP A 169 4.15 3.28 -12.38
CA TRP A 169 5.52 2.83 -12.13
C TRP A 169 6.30 2.67 -13.44
N ARG A 170 5.69 2.09 -14.48
CA ARG A 170 6.26 1.99 -15.82
C ARG A 170 6.46 3.37 -16.45
N GLN A 171 5.48 4.27 -16.33
CA GLN A 171 5.58 5.65 -16.85
C GLN A 171 6.65 6.48 -16.14
N SER A 172 6.88 6.27 -14.84
CA SER A 172 7.93 6.99 -14.09
C SER A 172 9.36 6.54 -14.45
N ALA A 173 9.49 5.50 -15.27
CA ALA A 173 10.76 4.98 -15.77
C ALA A 173 11.16 5.58 -17.12
N ALA A 174 10.20 6.13 -17.85
CA ALA A 174 10.39 6.78 -19.15
C ALA A 174 10.77 8.24 -18.96
#